data_AF-A0A7V5HYF8-F1
#
_entry.id   AF-A0A7V5HYF8-F1
#
_cell.length_a   1.000
_cell.length_b   1.000
_cell.length_c   1.000
_cell.angle_alpha   90.00
_cell.angle_beta   90.00
_cell.angle_gamma   90.00
#
_symmetry.space_group_name_H-M   'P 1'
#
loop_
_entity.id
_entity.type
_entity.pdbx_description
1 polymer ?
#
loop_
_entity_poly.entity_id
_entity_poly.type
_entity_poly.pdbx_seq_one_letter_code
_entity_poly.pdbx_strand_id
1 'polypeptide(L)'
;MMYEKRVVSTTVWGLIFGFVLWAIARIPGAIPVSGAVGIVLSLTLLGFVMGISAWEIAWWLHGILLGLFFGIPVGFFAVCGELGWGRGFLLAVIGGIVFGFLIELLTTVFFKAGMRKAKVEERKEEKKEE
;
A
#
# COMPACT_ATOMS: atom_id res chain seq x y z
N MET A 1 -0.91 -6.74 20.89
CA MET A 1 -0.86 -5.28 20.61
C MET A 1 -1.82 -4.90 19.48
N MET A 2 -2.36 -3.67 19.43
CA MET A 2 -3.20 -3.24 18.29
C MET A 2 -2.40 -3.02 16.99
N TYR A 3 -1.11 -2.73 17.11
CA TYR A 3 -0.19 -2.59 15.97
C TYR A 3 -0.04 -3.91 15.20
N GLU A 4 0.13 -5.03 15.90
CA GLU A 4 0.27 -6.36 15.29
C GLU A 4 -0.95 -6.72 14.44
N LYS A 5 -2.16 -6.48 14.93
CA LYS A 5 -3.40 -6.78 14.20
C LYS A 5 -3.52 -5.97 12.91
N ARG A 6 -3.13 -4.69 12.95
CA ARG A 6 -3.16 -3.82 11.78
C ARG A 6 -2.11 -4.24 10.75
N VAL A 7 -0.86 -4.41 11.17
CA VAL A 7 0.24 -4.83 10.30
C VAL A 7 -0.07 -6.16 9.64
N VAL A 8 -0.52 -7.16 10.40
CA VAL A 8 -0.86 -8.47 9.83
C VAL A 8 -2.02 -8.34 8.83
N SER A 9 -3.07 -7.59 9.17
CA SER A 9 -4.22 -7.41 8.26
C SER A 9 -3.82 -6.70 6.96
N THR A 10 -3.10 -5.57 7.04
CA THR A 10 -2.70 -4.79 5.86
C THR A 10 -1.70 -5.55 4.99
N THR A 11 -0.77 -6.31 5.60
CA THR A 11 0.17 -7.16 4.84
C THR A 11 -0.53 -8.33 4.16
N VAL A 12 -1.48 -9.00 4.82
CA VAL A 12 -2.25 -10.10 4.21
C VAL A 12 -3.08 -9.59 3.04
N TRP A 13 -3.77 -8.45 3.19
CA TRP A 13 -4.50 -7.83 2.09
C TRP A 13 -3.58 -7.37 0.97
N GLY A 14 -2.42 -6.81 1.30
CA GLY A 14 -1.37 -6.47 0.33
C GLY A 14 -0.93 -7.69 -0.48
N LEU A 15 -0.72 -8.85 0.17
CA LEU A 15 -0.36 -10.09 -0.49
C LEU A 15 -1.48 -10.59 -1.43
N ILE A 16 -2.72 -10.63 -0.93
CA ILE A 16 -3.89 -11.06 -1.71
C ILE A 16 -4.05 -10.19 -2.95
N PHE A 17 -4.02 -8.86 -2.78
CA PHE A 17 -4.12 -7.94 -3.90
C PHE A 17 -2.91 -7.96 -4.82
N GLY A 18 -1.73 -8.32 -4.32
CA GLY A 18 -0.56 -8.61 -5.14
C GLY A 18 -0.86 -9.69 -6.19
N PHE A 19 -1.48 -10.80 -5.76
CA PHE A 19 -1.89 -11.86 -6.69
C PHE A 19 -3.01 -11.41 -7.63
N VAL A 20 -3.98 -10.62 -7.15
CA VAL A 20 -5.05 -10.06 -7.99
C VAL A 20 -4.48 -9.14 -9.07
N LEU A 21 -3.58 -8.23 -8.71
CA LEU A 21 -2.95 -7.31 -9.66
C LEU A 21 -2.08 -8.06 -10.66
N TRP A 22 -1.32 -9.07 -10.22
CA TRP A 22 -0.60 -9.94 -11.14
C TRP A 22 -1.54 -10.67 -12.11
N ALA A 23 -2.69 -11.15 -11.62
CA ALA A 23 -3.71 -11.80 -12.43
C ALA A 23 -4.36 -10.87 -13.46
N ILE A 24 -4.45 -9.57 -13.18
CA ILE A 24 -4.90 -8.55 -14.14
C ILE A 24 -3.77 -8.23 -15.12
N ALA A 25 -2.55 -8.05 -14.63
CA ALA A 25 -1.40 -7.64 -15.43
C ALA A 25 -1.01 -8.67 -16.50
N ARG A 26 -1.31 -9.96 -16.27
CA ARG A 26 -1.10 -11.05 -17.25
C ARG A 26 -2.15 -11.13 -18.37
N ILE A 27 -3.30 -10.45 -18.25
CA ILE A 27 -4.35 -10.46 -19.29
C ILE A 27 -3.79 -10.04 -20.66
N PRO A 28 -3.05 -8.93 -20.76
CA PRO A 28 -2.58 -8.45 -22.05
C PRO A 28 -1.22 -9.03 -22.49
N GLY A 29 -0.71 -10.10 -21.84
CA GLY A 29 0.52 -10.78 -22.22
C GLY A 29 1.21 -11.54 -21.08
N ALA A 30 2.12 -12.46 -21.42
CA ALA A 30 2.91 -13.19 -20.43
C ALA A 30 3.88 -12.25 -19.70
N ILE A 31 3.87 -12.30 -18.37
CA ILE A 31 4.81 -11.56 -17.51
C ILE A 31 5.91 -12.54 -17.07
N PRO A 32 7.21 -12.17 -17.17
CA PRO A 32 8.29 -12.98 -16.66
C PRO A 32 8.13 -13.22 -15.16
N VAL A 33 8.64 -14.34 -14.65
CA VAL A 33 8.54 -14.69 -13.22
C VAL A 33 9.09 -13.58 -12.32
N SER A 34 10.17 -12.91 -12.74
CA SER A 34 10.73 -11.75 -12.03
C SER A 34 9.74 -10.59 -11.91
N GLY A 35 8.97 -10.30 -12.95
CA GLY A 35 7.91 -9.28 -12.93
C GLY A 35 6.74 -9.67 -12.03
N ALA A 36 6.35 -10.96 -12.04
CA ALA A 36 5.31 -11.48 -11.15
C ALA A 36 5.70 -11.34 -9.68
N VAL A 37 6.93 -11.74 -9.32
CA VAL A 37 7.48 -11.58 -7.97
C VAL A 37 7.53 -10.10 -7.59
N GLY A 38 7.99 -9.23 -8.50
CA GLY A 38 8.01 -7.78 -8.28
C GLY A 38 6.65 -7.21 -7.92
N ILE A 39 5.61 -7.51 -8.72
CA ILE A 39 4.24 -7.02 -8.47
C ILE A 39 3.72 -7.46 -7.10
N VAL A 40 3.83 -8.76 -6.79
CA VAL A 40 3.32 -9.32 -5.54
C VAL A 40 4.08 -8.74 -4.34
N LEU A 41 5.41 -8.68 -4.44
CA LEU A 41 6.25 -8.16 -3.36
C LEU A 41 6.01 -6.67 -3.12
N SER A 42 5.85 -5.86 -4.18
CA SER A 42 5.56 -4.43 -4.07
C SER A 42 4.24 -4.16 -3.35
N LEU A 43 3.17 -4.89 -3.65
CA LEU A 43 1.89 -4.71 -2.96
C LEU A 43 1.91 -5.27 -1.53
N THR A 44 2.65 -6.34 -1.30
CA THR A 44 2.88 -6.87 0.06
C THR A 44 3.64 -5.86 0.92
N LEU A 45 4.68 -5.25 0.36
CA LEU A 45 5.48 -4.22 1.02
C LEU A 45 4.67 -2.94 1.24
N LEU A 46 3.86 -2.51 0.28
CA LEU A 46 2.90 -1.41 0.44
C LEU A 46 1.95 -1.68 1.60
N GLY A 47 1.38 -2.89 1.68
CA GLY A 47 0.53 -3.32 2.80
C GLY A 47 1.25 -3.29 4.15
N PHE A 48 2.49 -3.77 4.20
CA PHE A 48 3.33 -3.70 5.40
C PHE A 48 3.59 -2.24 5.82
N VAL A 49 4.03 -1.40 4.88
CA VAL A 49 4.31 0.03 5.13
C VAL A 49 3.06 0.77 5.58
N MET A 50 1.90 0.50 4.97
CA MET A 50 0.62 1.04 5.44
C MET A 50 0.36 0.64 6.89
N GLY A 51 0.58 -0.63 7.25
CA GLY A 51 0.34 -1.15 8.59
C GLY A 51 1.21 -0.54 9.68
N ILE A 52 2.49 -0.29 9.37
CA ILE A 52 3.44 0.33 10.30
C ILE A 52 3.33 1.86 10.35
N SER A 53 2.74 2.45 9.31
CA SER A 53 2.61 3.90 9.19
C SER A 53 1.76 4.48 10.33
N ALA A 54 2.27 5.55 10.93
CA ALA A 54 1.66 6.30 12.02
C ALA A 54 1.16 7.69 11.55
N TRP A 55 0.85 7.84 10.26
CA TRP A 55 0.51 9.14 9.68
C TRP A 55 -0.88 9.61 10.13
N GLU A 56 -0.97 10.83 10.66
CA GLU A 56 -2.22 11.43 11.15
C GLU A 56 -3.02 12.11 10.04
N ILE A 57 -3.44 11.32 9.05
CA ILE A 57 -4.25 11.80 7.92
C ILE A 57 -5.52 10.97 7.76
N ALA A 58 -6.46 11.46 6.94
CA ALA A 58 -7.65 10.69 6.64
C ALA A 58 -7.27 9.35 5.98
N TRP A 59 -7.88 8.25 6.43
CA TRP A 59 -7.54 6.89 6.01
C TRP A 59 -7.55 6.72 4.47
N TRP A 60 -8.52 7.33 3.78
CA TRP A 60 -8.62 7.25 2.33
C TRP A 60 -7.44 7.93 1.63
N LEU A 61 -6.97 9.05 2.19
CA LEU A 61 -5.81 9.78 1.68
C LEU A 61 -4.51 9.03 1.96
N HIS A 62 -4.43 8.34 3.09
CA HIS A 62 -3.29 7.50 3.46
C HIS A 62 -3.02 6.39 2.44
N GLY A 63 -4.06 5.61 2.11
CA GLY A 63 -3.96 4.54 1.11
C GLY A 63 -3.61 5.06 -0.28
N ILE A 64 -4.18 6.21 -0.68
CA ILE A 64 -3.90 6.84 -1.98
C ILE A 64 -2.46 7.35 -2.05
N LEU A 65 -1.97 8.04 -1.02
CA LEU A 65 -0.63 8.64 -1.02
C LEU A 65 0.47 7.57 -0.99
N LEU A 66 0.32 6.55 -0.15
CA LEU A 66 1.27 5.44 -0.13
C LEU A 66 1.18 4.60 -1.41
N GLY A 67 -0.03 4.40 -1.94
CA GLY A 67 -0.25 3.77 -3.23
C GLY A 67 0.45 4.51 -4.37
N LEU A 68 0.36 5.83 -4.42
CA LEU A 68 1.07 6.68 -5.37
C LEU A 68 2.59 6.60 -5.17
N PHE A 69 3.06 6.71 -3.92
CA PHE A 69 4.48 6.67 -3.58
C PHE A 69 5.14 5.35 -4.00
N PHE A 70 4.48 4.22 -3.79
CA PHE A 70 4.97 2.91 -4.24
C PHE A 70 4.74 2.67 -5.74
N GLY A 71 3.66 3.24 -6.30
CA GLY A 71 3.34 3.11 -7.72
C GLY A 71 4.36 3.79 -8.63
N ILE A 72 4.94 4.93 -8.24
CA ILE A 72 5.91 5.67 -9.07
C ILE A 72 7.20 4.86 -9.32
N PRO A 73 7.94 4.35 -8.30
CA PRO A 73 9.11 3.53 -8.53
C PRO A 73 8.81 2.26 -9.33
N VAL A 74 7.68 1.59 -9.04
CA VAL A 74 7.26 0.38 -9.76
C VAL A 74 6.96 0.70 -11.23
N GLY A 75 6.31 1.83 -11.50
CA GLY A 75 6.07 2.30 -12.85
C GLY A 75 7.36 2.58 -13.61
N PHE A 76 8.37 3.15 -12.94
CA PHE A 76 9.67 3.38 -13.56
C PHE A 76 10.37 2.04 -13.89
N PHE A 77 10.32 1.06 -12.97
CA PHE A 77 10.80 -0.30 -13.26
C PHE A 77 10.05 -0.94 -14.43
N ALA A 78 8.75 -0.70 -14.57
CA ALA A 78 7.97 -1.20 -15.70
C ALA A 78 8.46 -0.59 -17.03
N VAL A 79 8.80 0.69 -17.05
CA VAL A 79 9.39 1.37 -18.22
C VAL A 79 10.75 0.77 -18.57
N CYS A 80 11.61 0.53 -17.57
CA CYS A 80 12.90 -0.13 -17.78
C CYS A 80 12.76 -1.57 -18.29
N GLY A 81 11.66 -2.25 -17.96
CA GLY A 81 11.31 -3.59 -18.44
C GLY A 81 10.54 -3.63 -19.76
N GLU A 82 10.65 -2.59 -20.59
CA GLU A 82 10.05 -2.49 -21.93
C GLU A 82 8.50 -2.43 -21.98
N LEU A 83 7.81 -2.24 -20.86
CA LEU A 83 6.34 -2.07 -20.84
C LEU A 83 5.88 -0.67 -21.26
N GLY A 84 6.83 0.27 -21.41
CA GLY A 84 6.61 1.63 -21.88
C GLY A 84 5.91 2.56 -20.86
N TRP A 85 5.98 3.87 -21.14
CA TRP A 85 5.38 4.93 -20.31
C TRP A 85 3.85 4.90 -20.31
N GLY A 86 3.24 4.50 -21.42
CA GLY A 86 1.79 4.38 -21.53
C GLY A 86 1.29 3.24 -20.65
N ARG A 87 1.56 2.00 -21.06
CA ARG A 87 0.94 0.84 -20.43
C ARG A 87 1.64 0.44 -19.12
N GLY A 88 2.97 0.41 -19.07
CA GLY A 88 3.71 0.02 -17.86
C GLY A 88 3.56 1.02 -16.71
N PHE A 89 3.97 2.27 -16.95
CA PHE A 89 4.00 3.30 -15.90
C PHE A 89 2.61 3.66 -15.38
N LEU A 90 1.65 3.99 -16.25
CA LEU A 90 0.31 4.37 -15.81
C LEU A 90 -0.42 3.23 -15.09
N LEU A 91 -0.32 1.98 -15.57
CA LEU A 91 -0.96 0.86 -14.87
C LEU A 91 -0.35 0.61 -13.50
N ALA A 92 0.97 0.76 -13.35
CA ALA A 92 1.63 0.63 -12.07
C ALA A 92 1.22 1.74 -11.09
N VAL A 93 1.15 2.99 -11.54
CA VAL A 93 0.76 4.13 -10.70
C VAL A 93 -0.72 4.04 -10.32
N ILE A 94 -1.61 3.84 -11.30
CA ILE A 94 -3.05 3.73 -11.06
C ILE A 94 -3.34 2.48 -10.21
N GLY A 95 -2.69 1.36 -10.50
CA GLY A 95 -2.78 0.14 -9.70
C GLY A 95 -2.34 0.38 -8.26
N GLY A 96 -1.19 1.03 -8.05
CA GLY A 96 -0.71 1.40 -6.72
C GLY A 96 -1.73 2.22 -5.94
N ILE A 97 -2.32 3.26 -6.55
CA ILE A 97 -3.33 4.11 -5.92
C ILE A 97 -4.60 3.30 -5.58
N VAL A 98 -5.14 2.57 -6.54
CA VAL A 98 -6.41 1.83 -6.38
C VAL A 98 -6.24 0.73 -5.34
N PHE A 99 -5.20 -0.10 -5.45
CA PHE A 99 -4.97 -1.19 -4.50
C PHE A 99 -4.53 -0.67 -3.13
N GLY A 100 -3.75 0.41 -3.06
CA GLY A 100 -3.42 1.08 -1.79
C GLY A 100 -4.67 1.58 -1.06
N PHE A 101 -5.57 2.23 -1.80
CA PHE A 101 -6.87 2.63 -1.26
C PHE A 101 -7.71 1.44 -0.80
N LEU A 102 -7.80 0.37 -1.61
CA LEU A 102 -8.58 -0.83 -1.27
C LEU A 102 -8.04 -1.56 -0.05
N ILE A 103 -6.72 -1.69 0.10
CA ILE A 103 -6.10 -2.31 1.28
C ILE A 103 -6.49 -1.51 2.53
N GLU A 104 -6.29 -0.19 2.50
CA GLU A 104 -6.59 0.67 3.65
C GLU A 104 -8.09 0.72 3.96
N LEU A 105 -8.96 0.70 2.93
CA LEU A 105 -10.41 0.62 3.09
C LEU A 105 -10.81 -0.68 3.82
N LEU A 106 -10.32 -1.83 3.36
CA LEU A 106 -10.67 -3.11 3.99
C LEU A 106 -10.12 -3.18 5.42
N THR A 107 -8.89 -2.74 5.66
CA THR A 107 -8.30 -2.82 7.00
C THR A 107 -8.94 -1.86 7.99
N THR A 108 -9.24 -0.63 7.56
CA THR A 108 -9.78 0.41 8.44
C THR A 108 -11.29 0.28 8.61
N VAL A 109 -12.04 -0.02 7.55
CA VAL A 109 -13.52 -0.08 7.62
C VAL A 109 -14.02 -1.46 8.03
N PHE A 110 -13.54 -2.54 7.41
CA PHE A 110 -14.03 -3.89 7.74
C PHE A 110 -13.41 -4.44 9.02
N PHE A 111 -12.09 -4.35 9.18
CA PHE A 111 -11.42 -4.87 10.37
C PHE A 111 -11.39 -3.89 11.55
N LYS A 112 -11.88 -2.65 11.36
CA LYS A 112 -11.81 -1.56 12.35
C LYS A 112 -10.39 -1.37 12.90
N ALA A 113 -9.37 -1.75 12.12
CA ALA A 113 -7.96 -1.62 12.45
C ALA A 113 -7.46 -0.24 12.00
N GLY A 114 -8.10 0.80 12.51
CA GLY A 114 -7.80 2.19 12.17
C GLY A 114 -6.44 2.65 12.69
N MET A 115 -5.91 3.70 12.07
CA MET A 115 -4.70 4.38 12.53
C MET A 115 -4.91 4.95 13.93
N ARG A 116 -3.99 4.67 14.86
CA ARG A 116 -4.04 5.23 16.21
C ARG A 116 -3.45 6.64 16.19
N LYS A 117 -4.07 7.58 16.90
CA LYS A 117 -3.46 8.88 17.23
C LYS A 117 -2.13 8.62 17.93
N ALA A 118 -1.05 9.24 17.48
CA ALA A 118 0.24 9.04 18.12
C ALA A 118 0.18 9.62 19.54
N LYS A 119 0.69 8.88 20.52
CA LYS A 119 0.77 9.21 21.96
C LYS A 119 1.70 10.41 22.27
N VAL A 120 1.81 11.37 21.36
CA VAL A 120 2.66 12.56 21.45
C VAL A 120 1.93 13.71 22.17
N GLU A 121 0.60 13.69 22.21
CA GLU A 121 -0.18 14.66 23.01
C GLU A 121 -0.08 14.42 24.52
N GLU A 122 -0.07 13.17 25.01
CA GLU A 122 0.06 12.90 26.46
C GLU A 122 1.34 13.52 27.06
N ARG A 123 2.46 13.50 26.33
CA ARG A 123 3.72 14.13 26.80
C ARG A 123 3.73 15.66 26.67
N LYS A 124 2.86 16.24 25.84
CA LYS A 124 2.72 17.69 25.70
C LYS A 124 1.69 18.28 26.68
N GLU A 125 0.72 17.49 27.11
CA GLU A 125 -0.23 17.86 28.17
C GLU A 125 0.38 17.71 29.55
N GLU A 126 1.10 16.61 29.85
CA GLU A 126 1.84 16.46 31.12
C GLU A 126 2.87 17.59 31.34
N LYS A 127 3.50 18.10 30.26
CA LYS A 127 4.44 19.24 30.33
C LYS A 127 3.78 20.62 30.40
N LYS A 128 2.46 20.72 30.24
CA LYS A 128 1.70 21.97 30.39
C LYS A 128 1.02 22.08 31.76
N GLU A 129 0.93 20.98 32.51
CA GLU A 129 0.32 20.92 33.83
C GLU A 129 1.36 20.90 34.99
N GLU A 130 2.66 20.78 34.69
CA GLU A 130 3.79 21.05 35.61
C GLU A 130 4.34 22.48 35.47
#